data_AF-C1AUN2-F1
#
_entry.id   AF-C1AUN2-F1
#
_cell.length_a   1.000
_cell.length_b   1.000
_cell.length_c   1.000
_cell.angle_alpha   90.00
_cell.angle_beta   90.00
_cell.angle_gamma   90.00
#
_symmetry.space_group_name_H-M   'P 1'
#
loop_
_entity.id
_entity.type
_entity.pdbx_description
1 polymer ?
#
loop_
_entity_poly.entity_id
_entity_poly.type
_entity_poly.pdbx_seq_one_letter_code
_entity_poly.pdbx_strand_id
1 'polypeptide(L)'
;MKRRSRSLLTALVTLGAVALTACSGGASDTVGADSAGADGSAGTINLYAYAVPKPGFDKLIPAFNATDEGKGVAFQPSYGASGDQSRKVKDGAEADFVNFSVEPDITRLVDAGLVDKSWNQDAYNGIPFGSVVTIVVREGNPKNIRDWDDLLRPDVEVVTPNPFSSGSAKWNLLAPYAAKSNGGQDPAAGLDYIRSLVNDHVKIQPKSGREASEAFLQGTGDVLLSYENEALFIEGNGDPVEHVTPPTTFKIENPVAVLSNSKNLEKANAFKDFLYTTEGQKLWAEAGFRPVDPAVATEFADKFPAPAKLWTIADLGGWAKVDSEVFAKDTGSIAVIYDNATK
;
A
#
# COMPACT_ATOMS: atom_id res chain seq x y z
N MET A 1 -42.55 -76.11 -16.83
CA MET A 1 -43.31 -75.20 -15.94
C MET A 1 -42.34 -74.43 -15.07
N LYS A 2 -42.63 -73.14 -14.87
CA LYS A 2 -41.95 -72.12 -14.04
C LYS A 2 -40.70 -71.43 -14.64
N ARG A 3 -40.97 -70.23 -15.17
CA ARG A 3 -40.06 -69.15 -15.60
C ARG A 3 -39.34 -68.51 -14.42
N ARG A 4 -38.17 -67.90 -14.70
CA ARG A 4 -37.57 -66.64 -14.18
C ARG A 4 -36.05 -66.81 -14.21
N SER A 5 -35.18 -65.85 -14.52
CA SER A 5 -35.22 -64.53 -15.15
C SER A 5 -33.74 -64.24 -15.46
N ARG A 6 -33.42 -63.77 -16.66
CA ARG A 6 -32.10 -63.22 -16.98
C ARG A 6 -31.91 -61.92 -16.22
N SER A 7 -30.70 -61.67 -15.72
CA SER A 7 -30.08 -60.34 -15.65
C SER A 7 -28.57 -60.51 -15.45
N LEU A 8 -27.79 -60.10 -16.46
CA LEU A 8 -26.36 -59.82 -16.34
C LEU A 8 -26.19 -58.57 -15.47
N LEU A 9 -25.30 -58.60 -14.48
CA LEU A 9 -24.79 -57.38 -13.84
C LEU A 9 -23.49 -56.97 -14.54
N THR A 10 -23.55 -55.84 -15.23
CA THR A 10 -22.41 -55.09 -15.76
C THR A 10 -21.78 -54.29 -14.63
N ALA A 11 -20.47 -54.41 -14.43
CA ALA A 11 -19.70 -53.63 -13.47
C ALA A 11 -19.61 -52.16 -13.92
N LEU A 12 -20.05 -51.22 -13.08
CA LEU A 12 -19.73 -49.80 -13.20
C LEU A 12 -18.46 -49.52 -12.38
N VAL A 13 -17.39 -49.10 -13.06
CA VAL A 13 -16.21 -48.50 -12.44
C VAL A 13 -16.46 -46.99 -12.34
N THR A 14 -16.66 -46.49 -11.13
CA THR A 14 -16.69 -45.04 -10.85
C THR A 14 -15.27 -44.58 -10.51
N LEU A 15 -14.62 -43.86 -11.44
CA LEU A 15 -13.46 -43.02 -11.13
C LEU A 15 -13.93 -41.82 -10.30
N GLY A 16 -13.57 -41.77 -9.02
CA GLY A 16 -13.67 -40.56 -8.22
C GLY A 16 -12.48 -39.66 -8.50
N ALA A 17 -12.70 -38.54 -9.21
CA ALA A 17 -11.74 -37.45 -9.31
C ALA A 17 -11.86 -36.58 -8.05
N VAL A 18 -10.85 -36.64 -7.17
CA VAL A 18 -10.70 -35.71 -6.06
C VAL A 18 -10.10 -34.42 -6.60
N ALA A 19 -10.91 -33.37 -6.70
CA ALA A 19 -10.43 -32.02 -6.98
C ALA A 19 -9.83 -31.45 -5.69
N LEU A 20 -8.50 -31.40 -5.62
CA LEU A 20 -7.77 -30.62 -4.62
C LEU A 20 -7.83 -29.15 -5.05
N THR A 21 -8.70 -28.36 -4.42
CA THR A 21 -8.62 -26.91 -4.45
C THR A 21 -7.43 -26.47 -3.62
N ALA A 22 -6.28 -26.29 -4.27
CA ALA A 22 -5.15 -25.60 -3.69
C ALA A 22 -5.39 -24.08 -3.81
N CYS A 23 -5.68 -23.44 -2.69
CA CYS A 23 -5.49 -22.00 -2.54
C CYS A 23 -3.99 -21.73 -2.58
N SER A 24 -3.48 -21.25 -3.73
CA SER A 24 -2.13 -20.71 -3.83
C SER A 24 -2.20 -19.21 -4.05
N GLY A 25 -2.09 -18.46 -2.96
CA GLY A 25 -1.57 -17.10 -3.00
C GLY A 25 -0.12 -17.17 -3.42
N GLY A 26 0.14 -16.80 -4.68
CA GLY A 26 1.47 -16.59 -5.24
C GLY A 26 1.55 -15.16 -5.76
N ALA A 27 2.75 -14.59 -5.77
CA ALA A 27 3.04 -13.30 -6.36
C ALA A 27 2.33 -13.15 -7.72
N SER A 28 1.49 -12.13 -7.86
CA SER A 28 0.61 -11.93 -9.00
C SER A 28 1.38 -11.50 -10.25
N ASP A 29 2.08 -12.44 -10.88
CA ASP A 29 2.69 -12.33 -12.21
C ASP A 29 1.84 -13.01 -13.31
N THR A 30 0.52 -13.17 -13.09
CA THR A 30 -0.39 -13.67 -14.14
C THR A 30 -1.45 -12.66 -14.51
N VAL A 31 -1.40 -12.25 -15.79
CA VAL A 31 -2.44 -11.51 -16.50
C VAL A 31 -3.67 -12.40 -16.76
N GLY A 32 -4.83 -11.93 -16.31
CA GLY A 32 -6.15 -12.32 -16.83
C GLY A 32 -7.07 -13.03 -15.84
N ALA A 33 -8.11 -12.32 -15.39
CA ALA A 33 -9.47 -12.86 -15.29
C ALA A 33 -10.49 -11.72 -15.05
N ASP A 34 -11.34 -11.52 -16.06
CA ASP A 34 -12.73 -11.07 -16.00
C ASP A 34 -13.08 -9.78 -15.25
N SER A 35 -12.58 -8.65 -15.76
CA SER A 35 -13.35 -7.42 -15.78
C SER A 35 -13.86 -7.20 -17.20
N ALA A 36 -15.08 -6.66 -17.36
CA ALA A 36 -15.56 -6.15 -18.64
C ALA A 36 -14.66 -4.98 -19.07
N GLY A 37 -13.46 -5.30 -19.54
CA GLY A 37 -12.32 -4.41 -19.67
C GLY A 37 -12.26 -3.83 -21.07
N ALA A 38 -11.87 -2.56 -21.13
CA ALA A 38 -11.56 -1.85 -22.37
C ALA A 38 -10.72 -2.70 -23.33
N ASP A 39 -11.07 -2.64 -24.62
CA ASP A 39 -10.48 -3.44 -25.70
C ASP A 39 -9.09 -2.95 -26.15
N GLY A 40 -8.55 -1.90 -25.52
CA GLY A 40 -7.29 -1.28 -25.88
C GLY A 40 -7.34 -0.48 -27.19
N SER A 41 -8.53 -0.31 -27.79
CA SER A 41 -8.71 0.45 -29.03
C SER A 41 -8.24 1.91 -28.91
N ALA A 42 -8.21 2.45 -27.69
CA ALA A 42 -7.75 3.80 -27.39
C ALA A 42 -6.36 3.84 -26.70
N GLY A 43 -5.63 2.72 -26.70
CA GLY A 43 -4.31 2.59 -26.08
C GLY A 43 -4.31 1.76 -24.80
N THR A 44 -3.12 1.51 -24.25
CA THR A 44 -2.90 0.76 -23.01
C THR A 44 -2.02 1.57 -22.07
N ILE A 45 -2.49 1.82 -20.85
CA ILE A 45 -1.74 2.48 -19.78
C ILE A 45 -1.05 1.41 -18.93
N ASN A 46 0.28 1.41 -18.92
CA ASN A 46 1.08 0.62 -18.00
C ASN A 46 1.17 1.35 -16.66
N LEU A 47 0.45 0.85 -15.66
CA LEU A 47 0.35 1.45 -14.33
C LEU A 47 1.33 0.75 -13.37
N TYR A 48 2.33 1.48 -12.88
CA TYR A 48 3.26 0.99 -11.88
C TYR A 48 2.93 1.58 -10.52
N ALA A 49 2.46 0.75 -9.60
CA ALA A 49 1.96 1.19 -8.31
C ALA A 49 2.65 0.51 -7.12
N TYR A 50 2.62 1.16 -5.95
CA TYR A 50 3.09 0.54 -4.71
C TYR A 50 2.18 -0.63 -4.28
N ALA A 51 2.46 -1.27 -3.14
CA ALA A 51 1.97 -2.62 -2.88
C ALA A 51 0.47 -2.72 -2.53
N VAL A 52 -0.15 -1.65 -2.03
CA VAL A 52 -1.50 -1.68 -1.44
C VAL A 52 -2.58 -0.75 -2.03
N PRO A 53 -2.39 0.02 -3.13
CA PRO A 53 -3.45 0.87 -3.68
C PRO A 53 -4.45 0.12 -4.58
N LYS A 54 -4.24 -1.19 -4.82
CA LYS A 54 -5.09 -2.01 -5.72
C LYS A 54 -6.59 -1.87 -5.43
N PRO A 55 -7.09 -1.92 -4.17
CA PRO A 55 -8.52 -1.80 -3.91
C PRO A 55 -9.15 -0.49 -4.43
N GLY A 56 -8.41 0.62 -4.43
CA GLY A 56 -8.90 1.87 -5.00
C GLY A 56 -8.82 1.89 -6.53
N PHE A 57 -7.73 1.41 -7.11
CA PHE A 57 -7.61 1.30 -8.57
C PHE A 57 -8.65 0.35 -9.20
N ASP A 58 -9.02 -0.72 -8.49
CA ASP A 58 -10.07 -1.65 -8.93
C ASP A 58 -11.45 -0.97 -9.02
N LYS A 59 -11.67 0.15 -8.33
CA LYS A 59 -12.86 1.00 -8.47
C LYS A 59 -12.68 2.09 -9.54
N LEU A 60 -11.53 2.75 -9.54
CA LEU A 60 -11.27 3.92 -10.39
C LEU A 60 -11.11 3.58 -11.85
N ILE A 61 -10.43 2.48 -12.18
CA ILE A 61 -10.19 2.10 -13.56
C ILE A 61 -11.52 1.85 -14.30
N PRO A 62 -12.45 1.02 -13.78
CA PRO A 62 -13.77 0.86 -14.40
C PRO A 62 -14.56 2.16 -14.51
N ALA A 63 -14.51 3.03 -13.49
CA ALA A 63 -15.21 4.30 -13.51
C ALA A 63 -14.64 5.26 -14.58
N PHE A 64 -13.32 5.36 -14.68
CA PHE A 64 -12.65 6.10 -15.74
C PHE A 64 -12.99 5.53 -17.12
N ASN A 65 -12.99 4.21 -17.27
CA ASN A 65 -13.35 3.56 -18.54
C ASN A 65 -14.79 3.82 -18.98
N ALA A 66 -15.67 4.24 -18.07
CA ALA A 66 -17.03 4.64 -18.38
C ALA A 66 -17.15 6.11 -18.85
N THR A 67 -16.10 6.93 -18.71
CA THR A 67 -16.08 8.31 -19.23
C THR A 67 -15.72 8.35 -20.71
N ASP A 68 -15.98 9.49 -21.36
CA ASP A 68 -15.60 9.69 -22.77
C ASP A 68 -14.07 9.65 -22.97
N GLU A 69 -13.31 10.15 -21.99
CA GLU A 69 -11.85 10.16 -22.02
C GLU A 69 -11.23 8.77 -21.80
N GLY A 70 -11.83 7.94 -20.95
CA GLY A 70 -11.31 6.61 -20.61
C GLY A 70 -11.87 5.46 -21.43
N LYS A 71 -12.91 5.69 -22.24
CA LYS A 71 -13.48 4.64 -23.10
C LYS A 71 -12.44 4.04 -24.05
N GLY A 72 -12.32 2.72 -24.04
CA GLY A 72 -11.38 1.97 -24.89
C GLY A 72 -9.93 1.94 -24.39
N VAL A 73 -9.62 2.58 -23.25
CA VAL A 73 -8.27 2.57 -22.65
C VAL A 73 -8.07 1.33 -21.78
N ALA A 74 -7.17 0.43 -22.16
CA ALA A 74 -6.81 -0.71 -21.32
C ALA A 74 -5.80 -0.31 -20.23
N PHE A 75 -5.81 -1.02 -19.09
CA PHE A 75 -4.82 -0.84 -18.03
C PHE A 75 -4.05 -2.13 -17.77
N GLN A 76 -2.73 -2.01 -17.60
CA GLN A 76 -1.84 -3.11 -17.20
C GLN A 76 -1.16 -2.72 -15.88
N PRO A 77 -1.80 -3.02 -14.73
CA PRO A 77 -1.24 -2.67 -13.44
C PRO A 77 -0.15 -3.64 -12.96
N SER A 78 0.90 -3.09 -12.37
CA SER A 78 1.98 -3.79 -11.66
C SER A 78 2.07 -3.22 -10.24
N TYR A 79 1.77 -4.04 -9.23
CA TYR A 79 1.84 -3.65 -7.81
C TYR A 79 3.05 -4.30 -7.14
N GLY A 80 3.74 -3.56 -6.26
CA GLY A 80 4.83 -4.14 -5.46
C GLY A 80 5.48 -3.14 -4.51
N ALA A 81 6.63 -3.50 -3.95
CA ALA A 81 7.37 -2.61 -3.06
C ALA A 81 7.71 -1.28 -3.75
N SER A 82 7.33 -0.15 -3.13
CA SER A 82 7.38 1.18 -3.76
C SER A 82 8.75 1.55 -4.32
N GLY A 83 9.81 1.31 -3.54
CA GLY A 83 11.18 1.56 -3.97
C GLY A 83 11.62 0.65 -5.10
N ASP A 84 11.20 -0.62 -5.09
CA ASP A 84 11.51 -1.58 -6.17
C ASP A 84 10.77 -1.22 -7.47
N GLN A 85 9.49 -0.86 -7.39
CA GLN A 85 8.71 -0.44 -8.55
C GLN A 85 9.30 0.83 -9.19
N SER A 86 9.67 1.81 -8.37
CA SER A 86 10.36 3.02 -8.87
C SER A 86 11.72 2.71 -9.51
N ARG A 87 12.53 1.82 -8.91
CA ARG A 87 13.78 1.35 -9.55
C ARG A 87 13.53 0.63 -10.87
N LYS A 88 12.53 -0.25 -10.93
CA LYS A 88 12.13 -0.98 -12.15
C LYS A 88 11.76 -0.03 -13.29
N VAL A 89 11.01 1.03 -13.00
CA VAL A 89 10.69 2.08 -13.99
C VAL A 89 11.94 2.87 -14.39
N LYS A 90 12.75 3.33 -13.43
CA LYS A 90 14.01 4.02 -13.70
C LYS A 90 14.94 3.21 -14.62
N ASP A 91 14.99 1.90 -14.42
CA ASP A 91 15.89 0.99 -15.12
C ASP A 91 15.31 0.44 -16.43
N GLY A 92 14.16 0.97 -16.89
CA GLY A 92 13.69 0.84 -18.27
C GLY A 92 12.39 0.07 -18.47
N ALA A 93 11.63 -0.23 -17.41
CA ALA A 93 10.28 -0.78 -17.59
C ALA A 93 9.37 0.21 -18.31
N GLU A 94 8.56 -0.28 -19.26
CA GLU A 94 7.59 0.54 -19.97
C GLU A 94 6.45 0.92 -19.03
N ALA A 95 6.41 2.19 -18.63
CA ALA A 95 5.41 2.75 -17.72
C ALA A 95 4.84 4.03 -18.32
N ASP A 96 3.53 4.21 -18.17
CA ASP A 96 2.81 5.42 -18.58
C ASP A 96 2.41 6.25 -17.36
N PHE A 97 2.06 5.57 -16.27
CA PHE A 97 1.58 6.17 -15.03
C PHE A 97 2.21 5.48 -13.83
N VAL A 98 2.62 6.27 -12.82
CA VAL A 98 3.12 5.76 -11.55
C VAL A 98 2.31 6.28 -10.37
N ASN A 99 2.11 5.41 -9.38
CA ASN A 99 1.60 5.78 -8.06
C ASN A 99 2.45 5.13 -6.98
N PHE A 100 3.23 5.92 -6.25
CA PHE A 100 4.15 5.37 -5.25
C PHE A 100 3.75 5.74 -3.83
N SER A 101 4.34 5.04 -2.87
CA SER A 101 3.99 5.20 -1.47
C SER A 101 4.53 6.50 -0.89
N VAL A 102 5.64 7.04 -1.41
CA VAL A 102 6.36 8.18 -0.86
C VAL A 102 6.94 9.04 -1.99
N GLU A 103 7.07 10.34 -1.77
CA GLU A 103 7.63 11.31 -2.74
C GLU A 103 9.03 10.94 -3.26
N PRO A 104 9.99 10.47 -2.44
CA PRO A 104 11.34 10.13 -2.93
C PRO A 104 11.35 9.10 -4.05
N ASP A 105 10.32 8.25 -4.14
CA ASP A 105 10.20 7.28 -5.22
C ASP A 105 9.78 7.91 -6.56
N ILE A 106 9.08 9.06 -6.53
CA ILE A 106 8.84 9.89 -7.73
C ILE A 106 10.08 10.75 -8.02
N THR A 107 10.73 11.31 -7.00
CA THR A 107 11.97 12.09 -7.17
C THR A 107 13.05 11.31 -7.91
N ARG A 108 13.18 10.01 -7.63
CA ARG A 108 14.09 9.12 -8.39
C ARG A 108 13.82 9.11 -9.90
N LEU A 109 12.56 9.21 -10.32
CA LEU A 109 12.18 9.25 -11.73
C LEU A 109 12.39 10.65 -12.32
N VAL A 110 12.19 11.71 -11.52
CA VAL A 110 12.52 13.08 -11.90
C VAL A 110 14.02 13.23 -12.15
N ASP A 111 14.86 12.70 -11.25
CA ASP A 111 16.32 12.72 -11.38
C ASP A 111 16.81 11.93 -12.61
N ALA A 112 16.07 10.88 -13.00
CA ALA A 112 16.30 10.11 -14.21
C ALA A 112 15.76 10.80 -15.48
N GLY A 113 15.08 11.95 -15.36
CA GLY A 113 14.47 12.67 -16.49
C GLY A 113 13.22 11.98 -17.07
N LEU A 114 12.64 11.03 -16.34
CA LEU A 114 11.46 10.27 -16.77
C LEU A 114 10.13 10.92 -16.35
N VAL A 115 10.16 11.73 -15.28
CA VAL A 115 9.02 12.53 -14.80
C VAL A 115 9.41 14.00 -14.82
N ASP A 116 8.49 14.87 -15.24
CA ASP A 116 8.72 16.31 -15.25
C ASP A 116 8.89 16.88 -13.83
N LYS A 117 9.77 17.86 -13.64
CA LYS A 117 10.02 18.50 -12.33
C LYS A 117 8.80 19.22 -11.76
N SER A 118 7.82 19.54 -12.60
CA SER A 118 6.56 20.19 -12.22
C SER A 118 5.44 19.21 -11.85
N TRP A 119 5.72 17.90 -11.76
CA TRP A 119 4.71 16.86 -11.47
C TRP A 119 3.84 17.13 -10.24
N ASN A 120 4.40 17.84 -9.25
CA ASN A 120 3.78 18.22 -7.97
C ASN A 120 3.43 19.72 -7.88
N GLN A 121 3.34 20.45 -8.99
CA GLN A 121 2.95 21.88 -8.99
C GLN A 121 1.43 22.09 -9.20
N ASP A 122 0.62 21.07 -8.97
CA ASP A 122 -0.84 21.18 -8.93
C ASP A 122 -1.35 21.57 -7.53
N ALA A 123 -2.67 21.79 -7.41
CA ALA A 123 -3.30 22.25 -6.17
C ALA A 123 -3.14 21.27 -4.99
N TYR A 124 -2.78 20.01 -5.25
CA TYR A 124 -2.68 18.95 -4.25
C TYR A 124 -1.27 18.35 -4.19
N ASN A 125 -0.27 19.03 -4.77
CA ASN A 125 1.13 18.59 -4.81
C ASN A 125 1.33 17.18 -5.42
N GLY A 126 0.52 16.82 -6.41
CA GLY A 126 0.55 15.49 -7.03
C GLY A 126 0.05 14.36 -6.13
N ILE A 127 -0.68 14.68 -5.05
CA ILE A 127 -1.23 13.73 -4.08
C ILE A 127 -2.76 13.64 -4.24
N PRO A 128 -3.31 12.60 -4.90
CA PRO A 128 -4.76 12.44 -5.04
C PRO A 128 -5.44 11.83 -3.82
N PHE A 129 -4.68 11.13 -2.97
CA PHE A 129 -5.21 10.50 -1.77
C PHE A 129 -4.09 10.23 -0.78
N GLY A 130 -4.47 9.80 0.41
CA GLY A 130 -3.53 9.40 1.43
C GLY A 130 -4.13 8.41 2.42
N SER A 131 -3.48 8.35 3.57
CA SER A 131 -3.89 7.51 4.69
C SER A 131 -3.29 8.07 5.98
N VAL A 132 -3.35 7.29 7.05
CA VAL A 132 -2.54 7.48 8.26
C VAL A 132 -1.86 6.17 8.61
N VAL A 133 -0.76 6.24 9.37
CA VAL A 133 -0.18 5.02 9.95
C VAL A 133 -1.13 4.52 11.07
N THR A 134 -1.43 3.24 11.06
CA THR A 134 -2.24 2.58 12.09
C THR A 134 -1.56 1.30 12.56
N ILE A 135 -2.04 0.77 13.69
CA ILE A 135 -1.59 -0.50 14.26
C ILE A 135 -2.70 -1.52 14.04
N VAL A 136 -2.44 -2.51 13.19
CA VAL A 136 -3.30 -3.69 13.05
C VAL A 136 -2.98 -4.65 14.19
N VAL A 137 -4.00 -5.13 14.87
CA VAL A 137 -3.95 -6.07 15.98
C VAL A 137 -4.78 -7.31 15.64
N ARG A 138 -4.55 -8.42 16.34
CA ARG A 138 -5.41 -9.60 16.24
C ARG A 138 -6.81 -9.31 16.80
N GLU A 139 -7.83 -10.01 16.31
CA GLU A 139 -9.22 -9.90 16.77
C GLU A 139 -9.32 -9.89 18.31
N GLY A 140 -10.10 -8.96 18.85
CA GLY A 140 -10.27 -8.72 20.28
C GLY A 140 -9.11 -8.01 20.97
N ASN A 141 -8.05 -7.64 20.23
CA ASN A 141 -6.85 -6.96 20.72
C ASN A 141 -6.29 -7.61 22.01
N PRO A 142 -5.82 -8.87 21.96
CA PRO A 142 -5.48 -9.65 23.16
C PRO A 142 -4.30 -9.09 23.95
N LYS A 143 -3.46 -8.28 23.31
CA LYS A 143 -2.34 -7.58 23.93
C LYS A 143 -2.72 -6.20 24.46
N ASN A 144 -3.96 -5.73 24.26
CA ASN A 144 -4.45 -4.41 24.64
C ASN A 144 -3.53 -3.27 24.16
N ILE A 145 -3.17 -3.30 22.89
CA ILE A 145 -2.33 -2.29 22.23
C ILE A 145 -3.17 -1.05 21.95
N ARG A 146 -2.69 0.12 22.37
CA ARG A 146 -3.41 1.40 22.26
C ARG A 146 -2.55 2.50 21.64
N ASP A 147 -1.25 2.47 21.87
CA ASP A 147 -0.33 3.51 21.40
C ASP A 147 1.08 2.94 21.16
N TRP A 148 1.99 3.79 20.69
CA TRP A 148 3.37 3.45 20.38
C TRP A 148 4.13 2.83 21.57
N ASP A 149 3.89 3.26 22.81
CA ASP A 149 4.61 2.70 23.97
C ASP A 149 4.31 1.23 24.21
N ASP A 150 3.11 0.76 23.83
CA ASP A 150 2.74 -0.65 23.96
C ASP A 150 3.58 -1.56 23.06
N LEU A 151 4.13 -1.01 21.96
CA LEU A 151 4.98 -1.75 21.03
C LEU A 151 6.32 -2.15 21.62
N LEU A 152 6.78 -1.46 22.68
CA LEU A 152 8.04 -1.76 23.38
C LEU A 152 7.88 -2.73 24.54
N ARG A 153 6.68 -3.30 24.71
CA ARG A 153 6.46 -4.29 25.77
C ARG A 153 7.19 -5.59 25.45
N PRO A 154 7.79 -6.28 26.45
CA PRO A 154 8.57 -7.50 26.22
C PRO A 154 7.79 -8.65 25.58
N ASP A 155 6.45 -8.62 25.64
CA ASP A 155 5.58 -9.66 25.14
C ASP A 155 4.96 -9.34 23.76
N VAL A 156 5.47 -8.31 23.07
CA VAL A 156 4.96 -7.83 21.79
C VAL A 156 6.02 -7.99 20.70
N GLU A 157 5.64 -8.65 19.62
CA GLU A 157 6.39 -8.72 18.37
C GLU A 157 5.68 -7.88 17.28
N VAL A 158 6.46 -7.06 16.57
CA VAL A 158 5.96 -6.08 15.61
C VAL A 158 6.34 -6.50 14.19
N VAL A 159 5.34 -6.55 13.31
CA VAL A 159 5.52 -6.72 11.87
C VAL A 159 5.55 -5.35 11.20
N THR A 160 6.61 -5.07 10.46
CA THR A 160 6.73 -3.90 9.58
C THR A 160 7.65 -4.27 8.40
N PRO A 161 7.44 -3.75 7.19
CA PRO A 161 8.29 -4.11 6.05
C PRO A 161 9.67 -3.44 6.11
N ASN A 162 10.51 -3.76 5.13
CA ASN A 162 11.87 -3.24 4.99
C ASN A 162 11.90 -1.81 4.36
N PRO A 163 12.54 -0.80 5.00
CA PRO A 163 12.62 0.58 4.50
C PRO A 163 13.49 0.76 3.24
N PHE A 164 14.30 -0.21 2.85
CA PHE A 164 15.10 -0.16 1.62
C PHE A 164 14.29 -0.50 0.35
N SER A 165 13.17 -1.21 0.50
CA SER A 165 12.26 -1.58 -0.59
C SER A 165 10.87 -0.95 -0.46
N SER A 166 10.37 -0.77 0.76
CA SER A 166 8.98 -0.37 1.02
C SER A 166 8.86 1.08 1.50
N GLY A 167 7.96 1.85 0.88
CA GLY A 167 7.56 3.15 1.42
C GLY A 167 6.70 3.03 2.69
N SER A 168 5.98 1.92 2.87
CA SER A 168 5.23 1.61 4.10
C SER A 168 6.13 1.63 5.32
N ALA A 169 7.30 1.01 5.21
CA ALA A 169 8.28 0.96 6.28
C ALA A 169 8.78 2.35 6.67
N LYS A 170 8.99 3.26 5.70
CA LYS A 170 9.36 4.65 6.00
C LYS A 170 8.27 5.33 6.81
N TRP A 171 7.01 5.21 6.42
CA TRP A 171 5.88 5.76 7.18
C TRP A 171 5.77 5.15 8.58
N ASN A 172 5.83 3.82 8.68
CA ASN A 172 5.74 3.06 9.92
C ASN A 172 6.82 3.42 10.93
N LEU A 173 8.01 3.85 10.46
CA LEU A 173 9.11 4.29 11.31
C LEU A 173 9.03 5.80 11.60
N LEU A 174 8.53 6.61 10.66
CA LEU A 174 8.35 8.05 10.86
C LEU A 174 7.27 8.39 11.88
N ALA A 175 6.19 7.61 11.95
CA ALA A 175 5.09 7.85 12.89
C ALA A 175 5.53 7.81 14.36
N PRO A 176 6.10 6.70 14.87
CA PRO A 176 6.62 6.68 16.23
C PRO A 176 7.85 7.59 16.41
N TYR A 177 8.71 7.75 15.39
CA TYR A 177 9.83 8.69 15.48
C TYR A 177 9.34 10.12 15.75
N ALA A 178 8.35 10.61 14.99
CA ALA A 178 7.81 11.95 15.16
C ALA A 178 7.04 12.09 16.48
N ALA A 179 6.30 11.06 16.89
CA ALA A 179 5.62 11.05 18.19
C ALA A 179 6.63 11.18 19.35
N LYS A 180 7.75 10.47 19.30
CA LYS A 180 8.72 10.39 20.40
C LYS A 180 9.78 11.49 20.37
N SER A 181 10.03 12.08 19.20
CA SER A 181 10.90 13.24 19.04
C SER A 181 10.16 14.59 19.13
N ASN A 182 8.86 14.59 19.39
CA ASN A 182 8.02 15.79 19.35
C ASN A 182 8.17 16.56 18.01
N GLY A 183 8.03 15.84 16.90
CA GLY A 183 8.19 16.40 15.55
C GLY A 183 9.64 16.83 15.27
N GLY A 184 10.62 16.04 15.71
CA GLY A 184 12.04 16.31 15.47
C GLY A 184 12.69 17.35 16.38
N GLN A 185 11.99 17.83 17.42
CA GLN A 185 12.57 18.74 18.42
C GLN A 185 13.54 18.04 19.37
N ASP A 186 13.32 16.75 19.62
CA ASP A 186 14.25 15.86 20.32
C ASP A 186 14.56 14.62 19.47
N PRO A 187 15.45 14.75 18.46
CA PRO A 187 15.81 13.64 17.59
C PRO A 187 16.38 12.44 18.34
N ALA A 188 17.07 12.66 19.46
CA ALA A 188 17.68 11.59 20.24
C ALA A 188 16.61 10.67 20.84
N ALA A 189 15.58 11.23 21.48
CA ALA A 189 14.46 10.45 22.02
C ALA A 189 13.73 9.65 20.94
N GLY A 190 13.51 10.26 19.76
CA GLY A 190 12.93 9.56 18.62
C GLY A 190 13.76 8.38 18.15
N LEU A 191 15.07 8.57 17.98
CA LEU A 191 15.98 7.52 17.53
C LEU A 191 16.17 6.41 18.56
N ASP A 192 16.16 6.73 19.85
CA ASP A 192 16.25 5.75 20.94
C ASP A 192 15.02 4.84 20.98
N TYR A 193 13.83 5.41 20.76
CA TYR A 193 12.61 4.63 20.61
C TYR A 193 12.70 3.70 19.38
N ILE A 194 13.09 4.23 18.22
CA ILE A 194 13.19 3.42 16.98
C ILE A 194 14.23 2.31 17.15
N ARG A 195 15.36 2.57 17.82
CA ARG A 195 16.36 1.55 18.12
C ARG A 195 15.78 0.42 18.95
N SER A 196 15.03 0.74 20.01
CA SER A 196 14.40 -0.27 20.87
C SER A 196 13.36 -1.07 20.08
N LEU A 197 12.48 -0.38 19.33
CA LEU A 197 11.46 -1.01 18.50
C LEU A 197 12.07 -2.02 17.51
N VAL A 198 13.06 -1.57 16.73
CA VAL A 198 13.60 -2.36 15.63
C VAL A 198 14.49 -3.50 16.15
N ASN A 199 15.34 -3.25 17.15
CA ASN A 199 16.24 -4.29 17.67
C ASN A 199 15.49 -5.39 18.43
N ASP A 200 14.52 -5.01 19.24
CA ASP A 200 13.96 -5.92 20.25
C ASP A 200 12.62 -6.53 19.80
N HIS A 201 11.90 -5.88 18.88
CA HIS A 201 10.52 -6.26 18.53
C HIS A 201 10.29 -6.61 17.05
N VAL A 202 11.20 -6.28 16.13
CA VAL A 202 11.05 -6.57 14.70
C VAL A 202 11.97 -7.72 14.28
N LYS A 203 11.39 -8.88 13.93
CA LYS A 203 12.17 -10.11 13.63
C LYS A 203 12.16 -10.54 12.17
N ILE A 204 11.21 -10.04 11.38
CA ILE A 204 11.06 -10.35 9.96
C ILE A 204 11.14 -9.08 9.13
N GLN A 205 11.48 -9.21 7.85
CA GLN A 205 11.66 -8.06 6.95
C GLN A 205 10.96 -8.28 5.61
N PRO A 206 9.62 -8.30 5.58
CA PRO A 206 8.85 -8.32 4.34
C PRO A 206 9.28 -7.20 3.40
N LYS A 207 9.28 -7.43 2.09
CA LYS A 207 9.76 -6.41 1.14
C LYS A 207 8.76 -5.28 0.94
N SER A 208 7.48 -5.50 1.26
CA SER A 208 6.40 -4.54 1.02
C SER A 208 5.33 -4.57 2.11
N GLY A 209 4.50 -3.53 2.17
CA GLY A 209 3.35 -3.51 3.09
C GLY A 209 2.40 -4.69 2.88
N ARG A 210 2.18 -5.12 1.64
CA ARG A 210 1.35 -6.29 1.33
C ARG A 210 1.97 -7.59 1.84
N GLU A 211 3.26 -7.81 1.63
CA GLU A 211 3.96 -8.98 2.18
C GLU A 211 3.94 -8.98 3.71
N ALA A 212 3.99 -7.80 4.34
CA ALA A 212 3.86 -7.66 5.79
C ALA A 212 2.44 -8.03 6.28
N SER A 213 1.39 -7.58 5.59
CA SER A 213 0.01 -8.01 5.84
C SER A 213 -0.13 -9.53 5.73
N GLU A 214 0.38 -10.13 4.65
CA GLU A 214 0.30 -11.58 4.43
C GLU A 214 1.02 -12.37 5.52
N ALA A 215 2.23 -11.96 5.91
CA ALA A 215 2.97 -12.61 7.00
C ALA A 215 2.24 -12.51 8.35
N PHE A 216 1.62 -11.36 8.63
CA PHE A 216 0.83 -11.14 9.84
C PHE A 216 -0.42 -12.03 9.86
N LEU A 217 -1.17 -12.08 8.76
CA LEU A 217 -2.35 -12.94 8.61
C LEU A 217 -2.01 -14.44 8.69
N GLN A 218 -0.80 -14.83 8.27
CA GLN A 218 -0.28 -16.19 8.43
C GLN A 218 0.17 -16.50 9.87
N GLY A 219 0.09 -15.54 10.78
CA GLY A 219 0.29 -15.73 12.21
C GLY A 219 1.60 -15.15 12.76
N THR A 220 2.37 -14.41 11.97
CA THR A 220 3.61 -13.76 12.46
C THR A 220 3.30 -12.51 13.29
N GLY A 221 4.01 -12.32 14.40
CA GLY A 221 3.91 -11.11 15.25
C GLY A 221 2.60 -10.95 16.01
N ASP A 222 2.54 -9.98 16.90
CA ASP A 222 1.34 -9.64 17.68
C ASP A 222 0.60 -8.44 17.09
N VAL A 223 1.34 -7.56 16.42
CA VAL A 223 0.83 -6.38 15.74
C VAL A 223 1.51 -6.15 14.41
N LEU A 224 0.83 -5.45 13.51
CA LEU A 224 1.34 -5.01 12.22
C LEU A 224 1.23 -3.49 12.11
N LEU A 225 2.33 -2.81 11.83
CA LEU A 225 2.31 -1.41 11.44
C LEU A 225 1.91 -1.32 9.96
N SER A 226 0.84 -0.57 9.66
CA SER A 226 0.31 -0.51 8.30
C SER A 226 -0.31 0.86 7.97
N TYR A 227 -0.74 1.00 6.73
CA TYR A 227 -1.65 2.05 6.31
C TYR A 227 -3.06 1.73 6.81
N GLU A 228 -3.83 2.75 7.20
CA GLU A 228 -5.25 2.59 7.54
C GLU A 228 -6.07 1.99 6.39
N ASN A 229 -5.77 2.32 5.13
CA ASN A 229 -6.49 1.74 3.99
C ASN A 229 -6.27 0.22 3.85
N GLU A 230 -5.08 -0.27 4.20
CA GLU A 230 -4.78 -1.70 4.14
C GLU A 230 -5.41 -2.43 5.33
N ALA A 231 -5.42 -1.81 6.51
CA ALA A 231 -6.13 -2.31 7.69
C ALA A 231 -7.64 -2.45 7.43
N LEU A 232 -8.27 -1.40 6.90
CA LEU A 232 -9.69 -1.43 6.52
C LEU A 232 -9.98 -2.47 5.44
N PHE A 233 -9.05 -2.71 4.51
CA PHE A 233 -9.20 -3.72 3.47
C PHE A 233 -9.20 -5.14 4.03
N ILE A 234 -8.23 -5.51 4.87
CA ILE A 234 -8.16 -6.86 5.45
C ILE A 234 -9.31 -7.10 6.45
N GLU A 235 -9.69 -6.11 7.26
CA GLU A 235 -10.89 -6.19 8.11
C GLU A 235 -12.17 -6.38 7.28
N GLY A 236 -12.32 -5.61 6.21
CA GLY A 236 -13.47 -5.69 5.31
C GLY A 236 -13.58 -7.05 4.59
N ASN A 237 -12.47 -7.78 4.44
CA ASN A 237 -12.45 -9.14 3.90
C ASN A 237 -12.84 -10.21 4.94
N GLY A 238 -13.04 -9.83 6.21
CA GLY A 238 -13.35 -10.75 7.30
C GLY A 238 -12.14 -11.47 7.88
N ASP A 239 -10.92 -10.95 7.65
CA ASP A 239 -9.73 -11.44 8.34
C ASP A 239 -9.85 -11.18 9.86
N PRO A 240 -9.33 -12.07 10.74
CA PRO A 240 -9.51 -11.98 12.20
C PRO A 240 -8.57 -10.94 12.83
N VAL A 241 -8.73 -9.69 12.42
CA VAL A 241 -7.92 -8.55 12.81
C VAL A 241 -8.80 -7.34 13.08
N GLU A 242 -8.24 -6.38 13.81
CA GLU A 242 -8.81 -5.06 14.06
C GLU A 242 -7.67 -4.03 13.92
N HIS A 243 -8.00 -2.74 13.88
CA HIS A 243 -7.00 -1.68 13.88
C HIS A 243 -7.23 -0.68 14.99
N VAL A 244 -6.11 -0.17 15.48
CA VAL A 244 -6.04 0.89 16.48
C VAL A 244 -5.16 1.97 15.91
N THR A 245 -5.76 3.09 15.55
CA THR A 245 -5.02 4.29 15.12
C THR A 245 -4.56 5.04 16.37
N PRO A 246 -3.25 5.18 16.61
CA PRO A 246 -2.76 5.88 17.80
C PRO A 246 -3.21 7.35 17.81
N PRO A 247 -3.43 7.96 18.99
CA PRO A 247 -3.86 9.36 19.08
C PRO A 247 -2.90 10.33 18.41
N THR A 248 -1.61 9.99 18.38
CA THR A 248 -0.59 10.70 17.61
C THR A 248 -0.12 9.80 16.49
N THR A 249 -0.31 10.17 15.23
CA THR A 249 0.17 9.37 14.08
C THR A 249 0.70 10.28 12.97
N PHE A 250 1.03 9.70 11.82
CA PHE A 250 1.63 10.37 10.67
C PHE A 250 0.70 10.35 9.47
N LYS A 251 0.61 11.49 8.78
CA LYS A 251 -0.12 11.64 7.52
C LYS A 251 0.65 10.94 6.42
N ILE A 252 0.00 9.98 5.77
CA ILE A 252 0.54 9.30 4.60
C ILE A 252 0.01 10.04 3.38
N GLU A 253 0.91 10.42 2.48
CA GLU A 253 0.60 11.09 1.21
C GLU A 253 1.15 10.24 0.07
N ASN A 254 0.27 9.74 -0.81
CA ASN A 254 0.64 8.79 -1.85
C ASN A 254 0.67 9.47 -3.23
N PRO A 255 1.84 9.86 -3.74
CA PRO A 255 1.94 10.63 -4.96
C PRO A 255 1.63 9.84 -6.23
N VAL A 256 1.21 10.56 -7.26
CA VAL A 256 1.09 10.07 -8.64
C VAL A 256 1.88 10.94 -9.61
N ALA A 257 2.38 10.34 -10.68
CA ALA A 257 2.96 11.07 -11.79
C ALA A 257 2.75 10.33 -13.12
N VAL A 258 2.81 11.09 -14.20
CA VAL A 258 2.77 10.58 -15.58
C VAL A 258 4.18 10.63 -16.14
N LEU A 259 4.59 9.56 -16.84
CA LEU A 259 5.91 9.49 -17.46
C LEU A 259 5.96 10.40 -18.69
N SER A 260 7.00 11.24 -18.77
CA SER A 260 7.20 12.19 -19.88
C SER A 260 7.37 11.50 -21.24
N ASN A 261 7.83 10.25 -21.24
CA ASN A 261 8.00 9.41 -22.44
C ASN A 261 6.83 8.44 -22.67
N SER A 262 5.70 8.60 -21.98
CA SER A 262 4.50 7.79 -22.19
C SER A 262 4.04 7.85 -23.65
N LYS A 263 3.72 6.69 -24.23
CA LYS A 263 3.13 6.59 -25.58
C LYS A 263 1.64 6.96 -25.59
N ASN A 264 1.02 7.04 -24.42
CA ASN A 264 -0.40 7.31 -24.21
C ASN A 264 -0.60 8.56 -23.34
N LEU A 265 0.28 9.56 -23.50
CA LEU A 265 0.40 10.73 -22.60
C LEU A 265 -0.93 11.44 -22.34
N GLU A 266 -1.75 11.65 -23.37
CA GLU A 266 -3.07 12.29 -23.23
C GLU A 266 -3.99 11.47 -22.32
N LYS A 267 -4.06 10.15 -22.52
CA LYS A 267 -4.88 9.24 -21.71
C LYS A 267 -4.35 9.08 -20.29
N ALA A 268 -3.04 9.03 -20.12
CA ALA A 268 -2.41 8.97 -18.80
C ALA A 268 -2.68 10.24 -17.98
N ASN A 269 -2.62 11.42 -18.62
CA ASN A 269 -3.00 12.68 -17.95
C ASN A 269 -4.51 12.75 -17.67
N ALA A 270 -5.37 12.34 -18.60
CA ALA A 270 -6.81 12.28 -18.33
C ALA A 270 -7.13 11.35 -17.15
N PHE A 271 -6.43 10.22 -17.03
CA PHE A 271 -6.56 9.35 -15.87
C PHE A 271 -6.04 10.02 -14.60
N LYS A 272 -4.90 10.73 -14.63
CA LYS A 272 -4.39 11.53 -13.51
C LYS A 272 -5.46 12.50 -13.00
N ASP A 273 -6.05 13.26 -13.92
CA ASP A 273 -7.04 14.29 -13.62
C ASP A 273 -8.33 13.67 -13.04
N PHE A 274 -8.75 12.52 -13.59
CA PHE A 274 -9.91 11.77 -13.08
C PHE A 274 -9.78 11.43 -11.59
N LEU A 275 -8.56 11.13 -11.10
CA LEU A 275 -8.33 10.83 -9.68
C LEU A 275 -8.75 11.97 -8.76
N TYR A 276 -8.73 13.22 -9.23
CA TYR A 276 -9.06 14.42 -8.45
C TYR A 276 -10.51 14.88 -8.62
N THR A 277 -11.28 14.25 -9.51
CA THR A 277 -12.71 14.54 -9.63
C THR A 277 -13.45 14.14 -8.36
N THR A 278 -14.59 14.78 -8.05
CA THR A 278 -15.41 14.41 -6.90
C THR A 278 -15.81 12.93 -6.93
N GLU A 279 -16.07 12.36 -8.12
CA GLU A 279 -16.32 10.92 -8.29
C GLU A 279 -15.10 10.08 -7.93
N GLY A 280 -13.92 10.38 -8.51
CA GLY A 280 -12.68 9.68 -8.18
C GLY A 280 -12.34 9.73 -6.69
N GLN A 281 -12.55 10.88 -6.06
CA GLN A 281 -12.34 11.09 -4.63
C GLN A 281 -13.29 10.26 -3.76
N LYS A 282 -14.58 10.15 -4.15
CA LYS A 282 -15.53 9.24 -3.48
C LYS A 282 -15.10 7.79 -3.62
N LEU A 283 -14.64 7.36 -4.79
CA LEU A 283 -14.18 5.99 -5.01
C LEU A 283 -12.93 5.65 -4.18
N TRP A 284 -11.99 6.58 -4.03
CA TRP A 284 -10.87 6.44 -3.08
C TRP A 284 -11.38 6.25 -1.64
N ALA A 285 -12.30 7.11 -1.20
CA ALA A 285 -12.88 7.06 0.15
C ALA A 285 -13.65 5.76 0.42
N GLU A 286 -14.44 5.29 -0.53
CA GLU A 286 -15.12 3.99 -0.47
C GLU A 286 -14.13 2.83 -0.35
N ALA A 287 -13.00 2.89 -1.07
CA ALA A 287 -11.93 1.90 -0.98
C ALA A 287 -11.07 2.01 0.30
N GLY A 288 -11.33 2.99 1.17
CA GLY A 288 -10.63 3.13 2.45
C GLY A 288 -9.42 4.08 2.42
N PHE A 289 -9.22 4.82 1.33
CA PHE A 289 -8.17 5.83 1.22
C PHE A 289 -8.72 7.19 1.61
N ARG A 290 -7.95 8.00 2.34
CA ARG A 290 -8.39 9.34 2.75
C ARG A 290 -8.34 10.27 1.52
N PRO A 291 -9.49 10.84 1.09
CA PRO A 291 -9.54 11.75 -0.06
C PRO A 291 -8.91 13.12 0.29
N VAL A 292 -8.45 13.83 -0.74
CA VAL A 292 -7.94 15.21 -0.62
C VAL A 292 -9.00 16.27 -0.89
N ASP A 293 -10.08 15.92 -1.59
CA ASP A 293 -11.24 16.80 -1.75
C ASP A 293 -11.89 17.06 -0.38
N PRO A 294 -11.97 18.32 0.10
CA PRO A 294 -12.48 18.64 1.43
C PRO A 294 -13.96 18.28 1.65
N ALA A 295 -14.78 18.34 0.59
CA ALA A 295 -16.19 18.00 0.69
C ALA A 295 -16.36 16.48 0.84
N VAL A 296 -15.62 15.70 0.05
CA VAL A 296 -15.61 14.23 0.17
C VAL A 296 -14.99 13.80 1.50
N ALA A 297 -13.91 14.44 1.94
CA ALA A 297 -13.31 14.15 3.25
C ALA A 297 -14.30 14.38 4.40
N THR A 298 -15.13 15.43 4.30
CA THR A 298 -16.20 15.70 5.28
C THR A 298 -17.30 14.63 5.24
N GLU A 299 -17.70 14.20 4.04
CA GLU A 299 -18.71 13.13 3.85
C GLU A 299 -18.27 11.80 4.46
N PHE A 300 -16.97 11.49 4.44
CA PHE A 300 -16.40 10.24 4.94
C PHE A 300 -15.72 10.35 6.31
N ALA A 301 -15.95 11.44 7.07
CA ALA A 301 -15.28 11.70 8.34
C ALA A 301 -15.47 10.59 9.39
N ASP A 302 -16.66 9.95 9.41
CA ASP A 302 -16.95 8.84 10.33
C ASP A 302 -16.11 7.58 10.05
N LYS A 303 -15.71 7.38 8.79
CA LYS A 303 -14.83 6.28 8.38
C LYS A 303 -13.37 6.59 8.67
N PHE A 304 -13.00 7.88 8.68
CA PHE A 304 -11.63 8.36 8.79
C PHE A 304 -11.46 9.30 9.98
N PRO A 305 -11.60 8.79 11.22
CA PRO A 305 -11.51 9.61 12.41
C PRO A 305 -10.19 10.39 12.44
N ALA A 306 -10.27 11.66 12.84
CA ALA A 306 -9.09 12.50 12.97
C ALA A 306 -8.31 12.10 14.23
N PRO A 307 -6.99 11.85 14.13
CA PRO A 307 -6.17 11.63 15.31
C PRO A 307 -6.02 12.93 16.11
N ALA A 308 -5.72 12.82 17.40
CA ALA A 308 -5.48 13.99 18.26
C ALA A 308 -4.28 14.83 17.78
N LYS A 309 -3.25 14.17 17.23
CA LYS A 309 -2.12 14.80 16.56
C LYS A 309 -1.78 14.06 15.27
N LEU A 310 -1.77 14.79 14.17
CA LEU A 310 -1.33 14.29 12.88
C LEU A 310 -0.02 14.99 12.50
N TRP A 311 1.09 14.26 12.56
CA TRP A 311 2.37 14.72 12.03
C TRP A 311 2.40 14.61 10.51
N THR A 312 3.15 15.50 9.90
CA THR A 312 3.37 15.55 8.45
C THR A 312 4.86 15.52 8.16
N ILE A 313 5.22 15.19 6.92
CA ILE A 313 6.63 15.24 6.52
C ILE A 313 7.20 16.66 6.62
N ALA A 314 6.35 17.70 6.46
CA ALA A 314 6.74 19.09 6.59
C ALA A 314 7.19 19.43 8.02
N ASP A 315 6.57 18.83 9.05
CA ASP A 315 6.98 19.02 10.45
C ASP A 315 8.42 18.52 10.69
N LEU A 316 8.90 17.58 9.88
CA LEU A 316 10.27 17.04 9.93
C LEU A 316 11.23 17.71 8.93
N GLY A 317 10.78 18.76 8.23
CA GLY A 317 11.57 19.51 7.24
C GLY A 317 11.48 18.99 5.80
N GLY A 318 10.52 18.12 5.51
CA GLY A 318 10.23 17.64 4.15
C GLY A 318 11.06 16.44 3.70
N TRP A 319 10.64 15.82 2.60
CA TRP A 319 11.22 14.57 2.12
C TRP A 319 12.70 14.67 1.74
N ALA A 320 13.15 15.77 1.15
CA ALA A 320 14.57 15.93 0.79
C ALA A 320 15.49 15.81 2.01
N LYS A 321 15.10 16.39 3.15
CA LYS A 321 15.84 16.29 4.41
C LYS A 321 15.70 14.90 5.02
N VAL A 322 14.47 14.41 5.17
CA VAL A 322 14.20 13.12 5.81
C VAL A 322 14.83 11.96 5.03
N ASP A 323 14.74 11.95 3.70
CA ASP A 323 15.32 10.86 2.91
C ASP A 323 16.86 10.87 2.99
N SER A 324 17.51 12.04 3.07
CA SER A 324 18.97 12.15 3.18
C SER A 324 19.51 11.88 4.60
N GLU A 325 18.86 12.40 5.64
CA GLU A 325 19.35 12.31 7.03
C GLU A 325 18.84 11.07 7.79
N VAL A 326 17.69 10.51 7.38
CA VAL A 326 17.00 9.45 8.12
C VAL A 326 17.05 8.11 7.39
N PHE A 327 16.79 8.11 6.07
CA PHE A 327 16.64 6.86 5.29
C PHE A 327 17.71 6.60 4.24
N ALA A 328 18.68 7.51 4.07
CA ALA A 328 19.79 7.30 3.15
C ALA A 328 20.52 6.01 3.55
N LYS A 329 20.73 5.13 2.57
CA LYS A 329 21.42 3.87 2.82
C LYS A 329 22.82 4.15 3.40
N ASP A 330 23.23 3.35 4.38
CA ASP A 330 24.52 3.41 5.07
C ASP A 330 24.77 4.64 5.97
N THR A 331 24.10 5.79 5.74
CA THR A 331 24.35 7.04 6.49
C THR A 331 23.14 7.58 7.26
N GLY A 332 21.93 7.24 6.84
CA GLY A 332 20.69 7.72 7.43
C GLY A 332 20.49 7.14 8.83
N SER A 333 20.08 7.98 9.77
CA SER A 333 19.99 7.59 11.20
C SER A 333 19.12 6.36 11.46
N ILE A 334 17.91 6.28 10.87
CA ILE A 334 17.04 5.10 10.98
C ILE A 334 17.54 3.97 10.06
N ALA A 335 18.06 4.29 8.88
CA ALA A 335 18.64 3.27 7.98
C ALA A 335 19.78 2.50 8.66
N VAL A 336 20.67 3.17 9.40
CA VAL A 336 21.77 2.55 10.14
C VAL A 336 21.26 1.71 11.32
N ILE A 337 20.25 2.20 12.06
CA ILE A 337 19.60 1.40 13.12
C ILE A 337 19.06 0.11 12.51
N TYR A 338 18.29 0.23 11.43
CA TYR A 338 17.66 -0.91 10.77
C TYR A 338 18.71 -1.90 10.24
N ASP A 339 19.71 -1.43 9.51
CA ASP A 339 20.77 -2.27 8.92
C ASP A 339 21.60 -2.99 10.00
N ASN A 340 21.80 -2.40 11.18
CA ASN A 340 22.50 -3.05 12.28
C ASN A 340 21.66 -4.12 13.00
N ALA A 341 20.35 -3.92 13.08
CA ALA A 341 19.42 -4.87 13.71
C ALA A 341 19.17 -6.12 12.85
N THR A 342 19.45 -6.01 11.55
CA THR A 342 18.97 -6.96 10.52
C THR A 342 20.07 -7.74 9.81
N LYS A 343 21.33 -7.54 10.21
CA LYS A 343 22.51 -8.32 9.82
C LYS A 343 22.61 -9.61 10.61
#